data_AF-A0AAN8TYP8-F1
#
_entry.id   AF-A0AAN8TYP8-F1
#
_cell.length_a   1.000
_cell.length_b   1.000
_cell.length_c   1.000
_cell.angle_alpha   90.00
_cell.angle_beta   90.00
_cell.angle_gamma   90.00
#
_symmetry.space_group_name_H-M   'P 1'
#
loop_
_entity.id
_entity.type
_entity.pdbx_description
1 polymer ?
#
loop_
_entity_poly.entity_id
_entity_poly.type
_entity_poly.pdbx_seq_one_letter_code
_entity_poly.pdbx_strand_id
1 'polypeptide(L)'
;MEQYMKNGTRSSTYHLIATTSWLGMGEVATKDVFDWIATEPLILVASGTIARLLNDLATHEIDHERGDTASSIECYMNVYGVSKEEAQMEMRKIIENC
;
A
#
# COMPACT_ATOMS: atom_id res chain seq x y z
N MET A 1 -3.86 -11.94 -5.26
CA MET A 1 -2.88 -11.17 -4.48
C MET A 1 -2.13 -10.15 -5.34
N GLU A 2 -1.39 -10.57 -6.37
CA GLU A 2 -0.60 -9.66 -7.22
C GLU A 2 -1.43 -8.51 -7.82
N GLN A 3 -2.56 -8.82 -8.46
CA GLN A 3 -3.46 -7.81 -9.02
C GLN A 3 -4.03 -6.86 -7.97
N TYR A 4 -4.36 -7.38 -6.78
CA TYR A 4 -4.83 -6.56 -5.67
C TYR A 4 -3.73 -5.60 -5.23
N MET A 5 -2.50 -6.06 -5.05
CA MET A 5 -1.38 -5.22 -4.63
C MET A 5 -1.02 -4.15 -5.66
N LYS A 6 -1.03 -4.50 -6.95
CA LYS A 6 -0.80 -3.53 -8.03
C LYS A 6 -1.78 -2.35 -7.96
N ASN A 7 -3.06 -2.62 -7.69
CA ASN A 7 -4.06 -1.58 -7.52
C ASN A 7 -3.98 -0.91 -6.14
N GLY A 8 -3.83 -1.71 -5.08
CA GLY A 8 -3.82 -1.30 -3.68
C GLY A 8 -2.69 -0.32 -3.36
N THR A 9 -1.49 -0.57 -3.87
CA THR A 9 -0.35 0.34 -3.71
C THR A 9 -0.64 1.72 -4.31
N ARG A 10 -1.36 1.79 -5.45
CA ARG A 10 -1.78 3.06 -6.08
C ARG A 10 -2.96 3.71 -5.35
N SER A 11 -3.96 2.92 -4.97
CA SER A 11 -5.16 3.40 -4.26
C SER A 11 -4.92 3.70 -2.77
N SER A 12 -3.74 3.37 -2.24
CA SER A 12 -3.30 3.75 -0.88
C SER A 12 -3.23 5.26 -0.62
N THR A 13 -3.34 6.08 -1.68
CA THR A 13 -3.15 7.54 -1.67
C THR A 13 -1.71 8.00 -1.38
N TYR A 14 -0.80 7.09 -1.02
CA TYR A 14 0.55 7.47 -0.62
C TYR A 14 1.35 8.16 -1.74
N HIS A 15 1.16 7.73 -2.99
CA HIS A 15 1.80 8.36 -4.16
C HIS A 15 1.38 9.83 -4.30
N LEU A 16 0.08 10.11 -4.10
CA LEU A 16 -0.45 11.47 -4.13
C LEU A 16 0.09 12.29 -2.96
N ILE A 17 0.08 11.75 -1.73
CA ILE A 17 0.54 12.45 -0.53
C ILE A 17 2.04 12.78 -0.64
N ALA A 18 2.87 11.83 -1.06
CA ALA A 18 4.31 12.05 -1.23
C ALA A 18 4.58 13.14 -2.29
N THR A 19 3.92 13.06 -3.44
CA THR A 19 4.09 14.03 -4.53
C THR A 19 3.65 15.44 -4.12
N THR A 20 2.50 15.56 -3.48
CA THR A 20 1.96 16.86 -3.01
C THR A 20 2.75 17.43 -1.84
N SER A 21 3.28 16.57 -0.96
CA SER A 21 4.20 16.99 0.11
C SER A 21 5.47 17.58 -0.48
N TRP A 22 6.04 16.96 -1.52
CA TRP A 22 7.23 17.46 -2.20
C TRP A 22 7.00 18.83 -2.84
N LEU A 23 5.81 19.03 -3.44
CA LEU A 23 5.41 20.33 -3.98
C LEU A 23 5.42 21.44 -2.91
N GLY A 24 5.14 21.09 -1.65
CA GLY A 24 5.17 22.02 -0.52
C GLY A 24 6.58 22.36 0.00
N MET A 25 7.64 21.72 -0.49
CA MET A 25 9.00 21.89 0.04
C MET A 25 9.78 23.08 -0.54
N GLY A 26 9.16 23.93 -1.36
CA GLY A 26 9.77 25.16 -1.87
C GLY A 26 10.82 24.90 -2.96
N GLU A 27 12.06 25.36 -2.75
CA GLU A 27 13.12 25.36 -3.78
C GLU A 27 13.50 23.95 -4.29
N VAL A 28 13.23 22.90 -3.52
CA VAL A 28 13.51 21.50 -3.92
C VAL A 28 12.41 20.90 -4.81
N ALA A 29 11.28 21.59 -5.02
CA ALA A 29 10.18 21.16 -5.88
C ALA A 29 10.48 21.44 -7.37
N THR A 30 11.56 20.87 -7.88
CA THR A 30 12.01 21.07 -9.26
C THR A 30 11.38 20.05 -10.21
N LYS A 31 11.33 20.36 -11.52
CA LYS A 31 10.85 19.44 -12.55
C LYS A 31 11.58 18.09 -12.50
N ASP A 32 12.90 18.11 -12.34
CA ASP A 32 13.73 16.90 -12.30
C ASP A 32 13.32 15.96 -11.16
N VAL A 33 12.91 16.51 -10.01
CA VAL A 33 12.40 15.70 -8.90
C VAL A 33 11.03 15.11 -9.23
N PHE A 34 10.13 15.86 -9.85
CA PHE A 34 8.83 15.32 -10.28
C PHE A 34 8.97 14.28 -11.39
N ASP A 35 9.91 14.46 -12.33
CA ASP A 35 10.24 13.46 -13.32
C ASP A 35 10.78 12.18 -12.65
N TRP A 36 11.64 12.32 -11.63
CA TRP A 36 12.13 11.19 -10.82
C TRP A 36 11.00 10.48 -10.07
N ILE A 37 10.11 11.22 -9.40
CA ILE A 37 8.92 10.67 -8.71
C ILE A 37 8.04 9.90 -9.71
N ALA A 38 7.86 10.42 -10.93
CA ALA A 38 7.07 9.78 -11.99
C ALA A 38 7.67 8.46 -12.49
N THR A 39 8.95 8.17 -12.23
CA THR A 39 9.54 6.85 -12.47
C THR A 39 9.14 5.79 -11.45
N GLU A 40 8.33 6.15 -10.44
CA GLU A 40 7.94 5.28 -9.33
C GLU A 40 9.17 4.67 -8.63
N PRO A 41 10.05 5.49 -8.03
CA PRO A 41 11.27 4.99 -7.40
C PRO A 41 10.95 3.98 -6.30
N LEU A 42 11.84 3.02 -6.05
CA LEU A 42 11.61 1.92 -5.11
C LEU A 42 11.07 2.38 -3.75
N ILE A 43 11.59 3.49 -3.23
CA ILE A 43 11.11 4.07 -1.96
C ILE A 43 9.63 4.45 -1.99
N LEU A 44 9.13 4.97 -3.12
CA LEU A 44 7.72 5.37 -3.27
C LEU A 44 6.82 4.14 -3.37
N VAL A 45 7.26 3.12 -4.13
CA VAL A 45 6.54 1.85 -4.29
C VAL A 45 6.48 1.08 -2.97
N ALA A 46 7.61 0.99 -2.26
CA ALA A 46 7.71 0.39 -0.93
C ALA A 46 6.79 1.12 0.07
N SER A 47 6.84 2.45 0.10
CA SER A 47 6.01 3.24 1.01
C SER A 47 4.52 3.08 0.73
N GLY A 48 4.10 3.05 -0.55
CA GLY A 48 2.71 2.78 -0.92
C GLY A 48 2.26 1.36 -0.57
N THR A 49 3.15 0.38 -0.65
CA THR A 49 2.91 -1.01 -0.24
C THR A 49 2.72 -1.10 1.26
N ILE A 50 3.62 -0.51 2.05
CA ILE A 50 3.52 -0.41 3.50
C ILE A 50 2.21 0.27 3.91
N ALA A 51 1.88 1.42 3.30
CA ALA A 51 0.67 2.16 3.58
C ALA A 51 -0.60 1.32 3.33
N ARG A 52 -0.65 0.61 2.19
CA ARG A 52 -1.79 -0.26 1.86
C ARG A 52 -1.95 -1.40 2.87
N LEU A 53 -0.87 -2.12 3.16
CA LEU A 53 -0.90 -3.30 4.03
C LEU A 53 -1.18 -2.92 5.48
N LEU A 54 -0.60 -1.84 5.98
CA LEU A 54 -0.91 -1.33 7.33
C LEU A 54 -2.35 -0.87 7.45
N ASN A 55 -2.90 -0.19 6.43
CA ASN A 55 -4.30 0.18 6.42
C ASN A 55 -5.18 -1.07 6.49
N ASP A 56 -4.95 -2.06 5.62
CA ASP A 56 -5.74 -3.29 5.60
C ASP A 56 -5.67 -4.01 6.95
N LEU A 57 -4.49 -4.14 7.55
CA LEU A 57 -4.32 -4.73 8.89
C LEU A 57 -5.11 -3.97 9.97
N ALA A 58 -5.14 -2.64 9.90
CA ALA A 58 -5.79 -1.81 10.90
C ALA A 58 -7.32 -1.76 10.75
N THR A 59 -7.84 -1.82 9.53
CA THR A 59 -9.26 -1.63 9.25
C THR A 59 -10.03 -2.91 8.96
N HIS A 60 -9.34 -4.05 8.82
CA HIS A 60 -9.92 -5.32 8.36
C HIS A 60 -11.24 -5.71 9.06
N GLU A 61 -11.30 -5.71 10.40
CA GLU A 61 -12.54 -6.11 11.09
C GLU A 61 -13.71 -5.17 10.76
N ILE A 62 -13.44 -3.86 10.79
CA ILE A 62 -14.45 -2.82 10.57
C ILE A 62 -14.95 -2.86 9.12
N ASP A 63 -14.04 -3.02 8.17
CA ASP A 63 -14.38 -3.08 6.75
C ASP A 63 -15.17 -4.36 6.44
N HIS A 64 -14.76 -5.49 7.02
CA HIS A 64 -15.48 -6.76 6.90
C HIS A 64 -16.90 -6.68 7.49
N GLU A 65 -17.09 -6.09 8.67
CA GLU A 65 -18.42 -5.86 9.26
C GLU A 65 -19.33 -4.98 8.37
N ARG A 66 -18.74 -4.05 7.62
CA ARG A 66 -19.45 -3.17 6.68
C ARG A 66 -19.74 -3.83 5.33
N GLY A 67 -19.27 -5.07 5.13
CA GLY A 67 -19.38 -5.81 3.88
C GLY A 67 -18.34 -5.40 2.83
N ASP A 68 -17.37 -4.58 3.18
CA ASP A 68 -16.20 -4.30 2.34
C ASP A 68 -15.14 -5.38 2.57
N THR A 69 -15.15 -6.38 1.69
CA THR A 69 -14.24 -7.53 1.77
C THR A 69 -12.99 -7.35 0.91
N ALA A 70 -12.81 -6.20 0.27
CA ALA A 70 -11.68 -5.96 -0.61
C ALA A 70 -10.42 -5.55 0.20
N SER A 71 -9.76 -6.52 0.82
CA SER A 71 -8.50 -6.32 1.56
C SER A 71 -7.40 -7.29 1.14
N SER A 72 -6.14 -6.97 1.45
CA SER A 72 -5.00 -7.88 1.25
C SER A 72 -5.14 -9.17 2.04
N ILE A 73 -5.69 -9.12 3.26
CA ILE A 73 -5.94 -10.28 4.11
C ILE A 73 -6.93 -11.22 3.42
N GLU A 74 -8.09 -10.71 3.00
CA GLU A 74 -9.10 -11.49 2.26
C GLU A 74 -8.55 -12.03 0.95
N CYS A 75 -7.83 -11.21 0.18
CA CYS A 75 -7.23 -11.64 -1.07
C CYS A 75 -6.21 -12.76 -0.87
N TYR A 76 -5.43 -12.69 0.21
CA TYR A 76 -4.42 -13.70 0.53
C TYR A 76 -5.06 -15.00 1.01
N MET A 77 -6.03 -14.93 1.93
CA MET A 77 -6.81 -16.09 2.38
C MET A 77 -7.47 -16.82 1.21
N ASN A 78 -8.12 -16.07 0.31
CA ASN A 78 -8.84 -16.66 -0.83
C ASN A 78 -7.90 -17.28 -1.88
N VAL A 79 -6.71 -16.72 -2.10
CA VAL A 79 -5.75 -17.24 -3.09
C VAL A 79 -5.00 -18.47 -2.56
N TYR A 80 -4.64 -18.47 -1.28
CA TYR A 80 -3.76 -19.49 -0.70
C TYR A 80 -4.46 -20.49 0.21
N GLY A 81 -5.75 -20.28 0.52
CA GLY A 81 -6.54 -21.17 1.39
C GLY A 81 -6.04 -21.21 2.83
N VAL A 82 -5.45 -20.12 3.31
CA VAL A 82 -4.85 -20.02 4.65
C VAL A 82 -5.79 -19.36 5.65
N SER A 83 -5.47 -19.50 6.94
CA SER A 83 -6.14 -18.76 8.01
C SER A 83 -5.89 -17.25 7.92
N LYS A 84 -6.73 -16.49 8.61
CA LYS A 84 -6.59 -15.05 8.76
C LYS A 84 -5.29 -14.68 9.46
N GLU A 85 -4.92 -15.42 10.50
CA GLU A 85 -3.70 -15.22 11.28
C GLU A 85 -2.46 -15.41 10.41
N GLU A 86 -2.44 -16.45 9.57
CA GLU A 86 -1.37 -16.68 8.60
C GLU A 86 -1.29 -15.57 7.54
N ALA A 87 -2.43 -15.12 7.02
CA ALA A 87 -2.49 -14.00 6.08
C ALA A 87 -1.96 -12.70 6.71
N GLN A 88 -2.38 -12.37 7.94
CA GLN A 88 -1.90 -11.20 8.67
C GLN A 88 -0.39 -11.27 8.95
N MET A 89 0.13 -12.46 9.27
CA MET A 89 1.57 -12.67 9.48
C MET A 89 2.36 -12.42 8.20
N GLU A 90 1.89 -12.91 7.04
CA GLU A 90 2.57 -12.65 5.78
C GLU A 90 2.53 -11.16 5.41
N MET A 91 1.42 -10.45 5.67
CA MET A 91 1.37 -9.00 5.42
C MET A 91 2.42 -8.25 6.25
N ARG A 92 2.59 -8.61 7.53
CA ARG A 92 3.64 -8.02 8.40
C ARG A 92 5.04 -8.32 7.89
N LYS A 93 5.29 -9.55 7.45
CA LYS A 93 6.56 -9.94 6.85
C LYS A 93 6.84 -9.18 5.55
N ILE A 94 5.84 -8.95 4.70
CA ILE A 94 6.02 -8.11 3.50
C ILE A 94 6.38 -6.67 3.91
N ILE A 95 5.70 -6.10 4.91
CA ILE A 95 6.01 -4.76 5.43
C ILE A 95 7.45 -4.67 5.94
N GLU A 96 7.91 -5.66 6.70
CA GLU A 96 9.27 -5.71 7.27
C GLU A 96 10.38 -5.87 6.21
N ASN A 97 10.03 -6.40 5.03
CA ASN A 97 10.96 -6.65 3.92
C ASN A 97 10.81 -5.66 2.75
N CYS A 98 10.00 -4.60 2.91
CA CYS A 98 9.84 -3.54 1.92
C CYS A 98 11.08 -2.63 1.82
#